data_AF-A0A7V9KMU0-F1
#
_entry.id   AF-A0A7V9KMU0-F1
#
_cell.length_a   1.000
_cell.length_b   1.000
_cell.length_c   1.000
_cell.angle_alpha   90.00
_cell.angle_beta   90.00
_cell.angle_gamma   90.00
#
_symmetry.space_group_name_H-M   'P 1'
#
loop_
_entity.id
_entity.type
_entity.pdbx_description
1 polymer ?
#
loop_
_entity_poly.entity_id
_entity_poly.type
_entity_poly.pdbx_seq_one_letter_code
_entity_poly.pdbx_strand_id
1 'polypeptide(L)'
;MSKRILIMEQHIRCPYCAAPLSLGAEACVCLGCHKIFPVVFGIPDLRVPADAWIDFEEDRAFAISLAEHYHTETFESLIVQVLKHCEGDIPQEIVNRRIVRINEAQSKYAEDLSAAGWIGSLLDNSSGRSCVELGCGMGAFLAAAANHFDFVIGLDISLSWLIAAKKRLEGLGLNCSLVCACVERLPLQSDKFDLTVALDVIEHVTDARQMFEEVGRVTRPGGRVACTTPNRFSLSAEPHVGVWGVGFVPRKWMPAYVRWRNGMLYRYTYPKSLFGLRQLFKRQPEFDLKIKTPTLWEGEVKAFSPTKRIFAQLYNQAIRLRILRSILLPVAPFFYIIAQKRPDAPNSRRN
;
A
#
# COMPACT_ATOMS: atom_id res chain seq x y z
N MET A 1 -11.48 0.02 28.38
CA MET A 1 -11.04 -0.55 27.08
C MET A 1 -11.29 0.51 26.02
N SER A 2 -10.28 0.91 25.24
CA SER A 2 -10.45 2.02 24.27
C SER A 2 -11.34 1.58 23.10
N LYS A 3 -12.15 2.50 22.53
CA LYS A 3 -13.02 2.24 21.35
C LYS A 3 -12.23 1.61 20.18
N ARG A 4 -10.93 1.95 20.05
CA ARG A 4 -10.00 1.40 19.06
C ARG A 4 -9.77 -0.10 19.21
N ILE A 5 -9.54 -0.59 20.43
CA ILE A 5 -9.29 -2.02 20.69
C ILE A 5 -10.53 -2.84 20.34
N LEU A 6 -11.71 -2.36 20.73
CA LEU A 6 -12.99 -3.03 20.44
C LEU A 6 -13.27 -3.13 18.93
N ILE A 7 -13.00 -2.07 18.17
CA ILE A 7 -13.17 -2.12 16.72
C ILE A 7 -12.12 -3.07 16.10
N MET A 8 -10.86 -3.01 16.55
CA MET A 8 -9.82 -3.88 16.03
C MET A 8 -10.14 -5.37 16.27
N GLU A 9 -10.57 -5.74 17.48
CA GLU A 9 -11.02 -7.10 17.84
C GLU A 9 -12.11 -7.64 16.92
N GLN A 10 -13.03 -6.78 16.50
CA GLN A 10 -14.11 -7.19 15.60
C GLN A 10 -13.62 -7.50 14.18
N HIS A 11 -12.53 -6.90 13.75
CA HIS A 11 -12.06 -6.95 12.36
C HIS A 11 -10.86 -7.88 12.15
N ILE A 12 -9.99 -8.05 13.14
CA ILE A 12 -8.82 -8.94 13.01
C ILE A 12 -9.14 -10.39 13.35
N ARG A 13 -8.45 -11.32 12.71
CA ARG A 13 -8.58 -12.78 12.91
C ARG A 13 -7.22 -13.44 12.92
N CYS A 14 -7.14 -14.60 13.55
CA CYS A 14 -5.91 -15.39 13.53
C CYS A 14 -5.53 -15.76 12.09
N PRO A 15 -4.32 -15.47 11.61
CA PRO A 15 -3.92 -15.81 10.24
C PRO A 15 -3.80 -17.32 9.99
N TYR A 16 -3.80 -18.16 11.03
CA TYR A 16 -3.68 -19.63 10.87
C TYR A 16 -5.02 -20.36 10.84
N CYS A 17 -5.97 -19.99 11.70
CA CYS A 17 -7.23 -20.71 11.85
C CYS A 17 -8.47 -19.80 11.78
N ALA A 18 -8.27 -18.51 11.48
CA ALA A 18 -9.31 -17.50 11.35
C ALA A 18 -10.23 -17.28 12.56
N ALA A 19 -9.91 -17.87 13.71
CA ALA A 19 -10.63 -17.63 14.95
C ALA A 19 -10.37 -16.20 15.47
N PRO A 20 -11.27 -15.65 16.32
CA PRO A 20 -11.05 -14.36 16.98
C PRO A 20 -9.74 -14.33 17.78
N LEU A 21 -9.15 -13.14 17.88
CA LEU A 21 -7.97 -12.86 18.70
C LEU A 21 -8.42 -12.07 19.93
N SER A 22 -7.93 -12.46 21.10
CA SER A 22 -7.98 -11.62 22.31
C SER A 22 -6.76 -10.70 22.32
N LEU A 23 -6.98 -9.38 22.43
CA LEU A 23 -5.92 -8.38 22.34
C LEU A 23 -5.44 -7.99 23.74
N GLY A 24 -4.20 -8.34 24.06
CA GLY A 24 -3.47 -7.83 25.22
C GLY A 24 -2.56 -6.66 24.86
N ALA A 25 -1.94 -6.08 25.90
CA ALA A 25 -0.98 -4.98 25.73
C ALA A 25 0.32 -5.43 25.02
N GLU A 26 0.79 -6.64 25.32
CA GLU A 26 2.07 -7.18 24.82
C GLU A 26 1.90 -8.33 23.83
N ALA A 27 0.70 -8.93 23.78
CA ALA A 27 0.43 -10.05 22.88
C ALA A 27 -1.05 -10.18 22.53
N CYS A 28 -1.33 -10.70 21.34
CA CYS A 28 -2.65 -11.21 20.95
C CYS A 28 -2.67 -12.74 21.06
N VAL A 29 -3.72 -13.31 21.64
CA VAL A 29 -3.88 -14.76 21.76
C VAL A 29 -5.06 -15.22 20.92
N CYS A 30 -4.83 -16.21 20.06
CA CYS A 30 -5.90 -16.83 19.29
C CYS A 30 -6.82 -17.67 20.19
N LEU A 31 -8.13 -17.41 20.11
CA LEU A 31 -9.12 -18.16 20.89
C LEU A 31 -9.43 -19.55 20.34
N GLY A 32 -8.94 -19.88 19.13
CA GLY A 32 -9.11 -21.20 18.52
C GLY A 32 -7.87 -22.08 18.64
N CYS A 33 -6.75 -21.66 18.04
CA CYS A 33 -5.51 -22.46 18.01
C CYS A 33 -4.49 -22.07 19.09
N HIS A 34 -4.83 -21.15 20.00
CA HIS A 34 -3.97 -20.69 21.11
C HIS A 34 -2.60 -20.12 20.72
N LYS A 35 -2.35 -19.87 19.42
CA LYS A 35 -1.15 -19.16 18.96
C LYS A 35 -1.11 -17.75 19.56
N ILE A 36 0.10 -17.37 19.97
CA ILE A 36 0.42 -16.07 20.55
C ILE A 36 1.14 -15.26 19.49
N PHE A 37 0.73 -14.01 19.33
CA PHE A 37 1.32 -13.04 18.41
C PHE A 37 1.81 -11.84 19.22
N PRO A 38 3.04 -11.35 19.03
CA PRO A 38 3.52 -10.20 19.78
C PRO A 38 2.76 -8.92 19.40
N VAL A 39 2.62 -8.01 20.35
CA VAL A 39 2.15 -6.64 20.13
C VAL A 39 3.32 -5.72 20.42
N VAL A 40 3.82 -5.04 19.40
CA VAL A 40 4.95 -4.11 19.53
C VAL A 40 4.40 -2.70 19.49
N PHE A 41 4.58 -1.97 20.59
CA PHE A 41 4.18 -0.57 20.70
C PHE A 41 2.69 -0.32 20.34
N GLY A 42 1.83 -1.26 20.74
CA GLY A 42 0.38 -1.24 20.47
C GLY A 42 -0.02 -1.69 19.05
N ILE A 43 0.91 -2.25 18.28
CA ILE A 43 0.70 -2.76 16.91
C ILE A 43 0.80 -4.30 16.94
N PRO A 44 -0.28 -5.04 16.69
CA PRO A 44 -0.23 -6.49 16.58
C PRO A 44 0.66 -6.92 15.39
N ASP A 45 1.65 -7.78 15.65
CA ASP A 45 2.46 -8.44 14.64
C ASP A 45 1.86 -9.82 14.32
N LEU A 46 1.00 -9.83 13.30
CA LEU A 46 0.27 -11.00 12.81
C LEU A 46 0.91 -11.58 11.55
N ARG A 47 2.19 -11.30 11.30
CA ARG A 47 2.92 -11.87 10.18
C ARG A 47 3.01 -13.38 10.32
N VAL A 48 2.84 -14.06 9.20
CA VAL A 48 3.13 -15.49 9.07
C VAL A 48 4.44 -15.64 8.31
N PRO A 49 5.26 -16.69 8.59
CA PRO A 49 6.43 -17.00 7.78
C PRO A 49 6.08 -17.01 6.29
N ALA A 50 6.79 -16.21 5.51
CA ALA A 50 6.58 -16.00 4.08
C ALA A 50 7.93 -15.71 3.41
N ASP A 51 8.02 -15.92 2.10
CA ASP A 51 9.15 -15.48 1.29
C ASP A 51 9.07 -13.96 1.10
N ALA A 52 9.47 -13.20 2.12
CA ALA A 52 9.41 -11.75 2.12
C ALA A 52 10.78 -11.16 1.90
N TRP A 53 10.82 -9.92 1.38
CA TRP A 53 12.06 -9.18 1.23
C TRP A 53 12.67 -8.73 2.56
N ILE A 54 11.93 -8.86 3.66
CA ILE A 54 12.26 -8.41 5.00
C ILE A 54 12.36 -9.60 5.95
N ASP A 55 13.40 -9.62 6.78
CA ASP A 55 13.50 -10.57 7.91
C ASP A 55 12.62 -10.07 9.06
N PHE A 56 11.67 -10.89 9.50
CA PHE A 56 10.67 -10.46 10.48
C PHE A 56 11.24 -10.28 11.89
N GLU A 57 12.27 -11.04 12.25
CA GLU A 57 12.90 -10.94 13.56
C GLU A 57 13.81 -9.70 13.62
N GLU A 58 14.59 -9.46 12.56
CA GLU A 58 15.41 -8.26 12.43
C GLU A 58 14.55 -6.98 12.41
N ASP A 59 13.50 -6.95 11.57
CA ASP A 59 12.58 -5.81 11.52
C ASP A 59 11.83 -5.59 12.83
N ARG A 60 11.50 -6.67 13.57
CA ARG A 60 10.88 -6.55 14.90
C ARG A 60 11.85 -5.95 15.92
N ALA A 61 13.08 -6.45 15.97
CA ALA A 61 14.11 -5.91 16.86
C ALA A 61 14.37 -4.43 16.56
N PHE A 62 14.45 -4.06 15.28
CA PHE A 62 14.62 -2.68 14.87
C PHE A 62 13.40 -1.81 15.23
N ALA A 63 12.17 -2.28 15.00
CA ALA A 63 10.96 -1.57 15.40
C ALA A 63 10.88 -1.33 16.93
N ILE A 64 11.34 -2.28 17.75
CA ILE A 64 11.45 -2.09 19.20
C ILE A 64 12.45 -0.96 19.51
N SER A 65 13.61 -0.94 18.87
CA SER A 65 14.59 0.15 19.08
C SER A 65 14.08 1.54 18.66
N LEU A 66 13.26 1.63 17.61
CA LEU A 66 12.57 2.86 17.22
C LEU A 66 11.54 3.29 18.28
N ALA A 67 10.85 2.33 18.90
CA ALA A 67 9.85 2.60 19.93
C ALA A 67 10.49 3.19 21.21
N GLU A 68 11.71 2.78 21.57
CA GLU A 68 12.44 3.30 22.73
C GLU A 68 12.70 4.82 22.65
N HIS A 69 12.99 5.33 21.45
CA HIS A 69 13.30 6.74 21.19
C HIS A 69 12.10 7.50 20.59
N TYR A 70 10.94 6.86 20.50
CA TYR A 70 9.77 7.36 19.78
C TYR A 70 9.31 8.74 20.24
N HIS A 71 9.33 9.01 21.55
CA HIS A 71 8.83 10.28 22.10
C HIS A 71 9.81 11.45 21.90
N THR A 72 11.11 11.18 21.85
CA THR A 72 12.15 12.20 21.68
C THR A 72 12.44 12.49 20.20
N GLU A 73 12.20 11.52 19.32
CA GLU A 73 12.47 11.64 17.88
C GLU A 73 11.35 12.36 17.12
N THR A 74 11.71 13.05 16.04
CA THR A 74 10.75 13.64 15.09
C THR A 74 10.26 12.57 14.10
N PHE A 75 9.13 12.83 13.43
CA PHE A 75 8.65 11.95 12.36
C PHE A 75 9.70 11.77 11.26
N GLU A 76 10.31 12.86 10.79
CA GLU A 76 11.34 12.80 9.74
C GLU A 76 12.59 12.03 10.17
N SER A 77 13.02 12.18 11.43
CA SER A 77 14.16 11.41 11.97
C SER A 77 13.88 9.90 11.94
N LEU A 78 12.69 9.47 12.40
CA LEU A 78 12.30 8.06 12.32
C LEU A 78 12.31 7.54 10.87
N ILE A 79 11.80 8.33 9.92
CA ILE A 79 11.83 7.98 8.50
C ILE A 79 13.27 7.78 8.00
N VAL A 80 14.18 8.68 8.34
CA VAL A 80 15.60 8.57 7.94
C VAL A 80 16.22 7.29 8.50
N GLN A 81 15.93 6.96 9.76
CA GLN A 81 16.43 5.73 10.38
C GLN A 81 15.91 4.48 9.67
N VAL A 82 14.60 4.43 9.37
CA VAL A 82 14.01 3.29 8.64
C VAL A 82 14.57 3.16 7.23
N LEU A 83 14.70 4.26 6.48
CA LEU A 83 15.30 4.23 5.15
C LEU A 83 16.73 3.66 5.16
N LYS A 84 17.57 4.13 6.10
CA LYS A 84 18.94 3.66 6.24
C LYS A 84 19.02 2.19 6.64
N HIS A 85 18.09 1.72 7.49
CA HIS A 85 18.03 0.31 7.88
C HIS A 85 17.62 -0.59 6.71
N CYS A 86 16.56 -0.23 5.97
CA CYS A 86 16.04 -1.08 4.90
C CYS A 86 16.92 -1.10 3.64
N GLU A 87 17.61 -0.01 3.33
CA GLU A 87 18.32 0.14 2.04
C GLU A 87 19.84 0.38 2.21
N GLY A 88 20.33 0.48 3.44
CA GLY A 88 21.73 0.75 3.74
C GLY A 88 22.14 2.21 3.52
N ASP A 89 23.38 2.41 3.07
CA ASP A 89 23.95 3.74 2.84
C ASP A 89 23.34 4.43 1.60
N ILE A 90 22.20 5.08 1.81
CA ILE A 90 21.57 5.94 0.80
C ILE A 90 22.22 7.34 0.84
N PRO A 91 22.64 7.90 -0.31
CA PRO A 91 23.08 9.30 -0.38
C PRO A 91 22.07 10.29 0.20
N GLN A 92 22.53 11.23 1.02
CA GLN A 92 21.66 12.17 1.74
C GLN A 92 20.71 12.96 0.82
N GLU A 93 21.15 13.28 -0.40
CA GLU A 93 20.32 13.96 -1.41
C GLU A 93 19.11 13.11 -1.87
N ILE A 94 19.22 11.78 -1.86
CA ILE A 94 18.09 10.89 -2.16
C ILE A 94 17.13 10.84 -0.97
N VAL A 95 17.68 10.77 0.25
CA VAL A 95 16.89 10.80 1.49
C VAL A 95 16.06 12.08 1.57
N ASN A 96 16.67 13.24 1.36
CA ASN A 96 15.99 14.53 1.36
C ASN A 96 14.83 14.58 0.36
N ARG A 97 15.07 14.12 -0.88
CA ARG A 97 14.02 14.05 -1.91
C ARG A 97 12.87 13.11 -1.53
N ARG A 98 13.14 12.02 -0.82
CA ARG A 98 12.11 11.11 -0.32
C ARG A 98 11.29 11.73 0.80
N ILE A 99 11.92 12.41 1.76
CA ILE A 99 11.21 13.11 2.85
C ILE A 99 10.21 14.12 2.29
N VAL A 100 10.62 14.93 1.31
CA VAL A 100 9.71 15.88 0.64
C VAL A 100 8.47 15.16 0.08
N ARG A 101 8.67 14.06 -0.67
CA ARG A 101 7.56 13.26 -1.21
C ARG A 101 6.68 12.65 -0.12
N ILE A 102 7.27 12.16 0.96
CA ILE A 102 6.57 11.53 2.09
C ILE A 102 5.68 12.56 2.81
N ASN A 103 6.14 13.81 2.92
CA ASN A 103 5.37 14.90 3.51
C ASN A 103 4.24 15.36 2.56
N GLU A 104 4.49 15.44 1.25
CA GLU A 104 3.48 15.81 0.24
C GLU A 104 2.42 14.72 -0.01
N ALA A 105 2.75 13.45 0.28
CA ALA A 105 1.87 12.32 0.00
C ALA A 105 0.49 12.44 0.66
N GLN A 106 0.40 13.02 1.85
CA GLN A 106 -0.89 13.24 2.53
C GLN A 106 -1.81 14.15 1.70
N SER A 107 -1.28 15.25 1.15
CA SER A 107 -2.04 16.19 0.33
C SER A 107 -2.51 15.54 -0.97
N LYS A 108 -1.63 14.77 -1.63
CA LYS A 108 -1.99 13.97 -2.81
C LYS A 108 -3.16 13.02 -2.49
N TYR A 109 -3.09 12.28 -1.39
CA TYR A 109 -4.15 11.33 -1.04
C TYR A 109 -5.45 12.02 -0.60
N ALA A 110 -5.39 13.21 -0.01
CA ALA A 110 -6.57 14.02 0.26
C ALA A 110 -7.27 14.45 -1.04
N GLU A 111 -6.51 14.82 -2.08
CA GLU A 111 -7.07 15.09 -3.41
C GLU A 111 -7.67 13.82 -4.05
N ASP A 112 -6.97 12.68 -3.96
CA ASP A 112 -7.45 11.40 -4.48
C ASP A 112 -8.76 10.94 -3.81
N LEU A 113 -8.95 11.24 -2.52
CA LEU A 113 -10.15 10.95 -1.72
C LEU A 113 -11.26 12.01 -1.83
N SER A 114 -10.97 13.18 -2.43
CA SER A 114 -11.99 14.20 -2.68
C SER A 114 -13.08 13.68 -3.62
N ALA A 115 -14.26 14.32 -3.63
CA ALA A 115 -15.36 13.90 -4.51
C ALA A 115 -14.99 13.88 -6.01
N ALA A 116 -14.07 14.73 -6.44
CA ALA A 116 -13.53 14.76 -7.80
C ALA A 116 -12.31 13.82 -7.99
N GLY A 117 -11.73 13.34 -6.90
CA GLY A 117 -10.61 12.42 -6.86
C GLY A 117 -10.99 11.03 -7.35
N TRP A 118 -10.00 10.29 -7.84
CA TRP A 118 -10.26 8.99 -8.46
C TRP A 118 -10.69 7.92 -7.45
N ILE A 119 -10.29 8.02 -6.17
CA ILE A 119 -10.74 7.15 -5.07
C ILE A 119 -12.08 7.65 -4.52
N GLY A 120 -12.19 8.96 -4.27
CA GLY A 120 -13.43 9.54 -3.74
C GLY A 120 -14.62 9.33 -4.68
N SER A 121 -14.40 9.34 -6.01
CA SER A 121 -15.43 9.00 -7.01
C SER A 121 -15.93 7.55 -6.96
N LEU A 122 -15.24 6.66 -6.23
CA LEU A 122 -15.68 5.28 -6.00
C LEU A 122 -16.63 5.17 -4.82
N LEU A 123 -16.56 6.12 -3.89
CA LEU A 123 -17.38 6.17 -2.70
C LEU A 123 -18.77 6.68 -3.06
N ASP A 124 -19.79 5.99 -2.56
CA ASP A 124 -21.16 6.52 -2.57
C ASP A 124 -21.33 7.57 -1.46
N ASN A 125 -22.55 8.09 -1.26
CA ASN A 125 -22.86 9.01 -0.17
C ASN A 125 -23.26 8.31 1.14
N SER A 126 -23.03 7.00 1.30
CA SER A 126 -23.44 6.30 2.53
C SER A 126 -22.60 6.74 3.74
N SER A 127 -23.20 6.90 4.91
CA SER A 127 -22.43 6.99 6.16
C SER A 127 -21.94 5.60 6.57
N GLY A 128 -21.06 5.50 7.58
CA GLY A 128 -20.73 4.20 8.17
C GLY A 128 -19.62 3.40 7.47
N ARG A 129 -18.83 4.02 6.58
CA ARG A 129 -17.90 3.29 5.72
C ARG A 129 -16.65 2.85 6.49
N SER A 130 -16.16 1.67 6.14
CA SER A 130 -14.94 1.05 6.63
C SER A 130 -13.90 0.95 5.51
N CYS A 131 -12.65 1.27 5.83
CA CYS A 131 -11.55 1.23 4.87
C CYS A 131 -10.41 0.35 5.40
N VAL A 132 -9.77 -0.39 4.50
CA VAL A 132 -8.49 -1.02 4.77
C VAL A 132 -7.48 -0.61 3.70
N GLU A 133 -6.30 -0.16 4.15
CA GLU A 133 -5.14 0.05 3.28
C GLU A 133 -4.14 -1.09 3.48
N LEU A 134 -3.78 -1.74 2.39
CA LEU A 134 -2.76 -2.78 2.32
C LEU A 134 -1.45 -2.12 1.85
N GLY A 135 -0.36 -2.35 2.56
CA GLY A 135 0.92 -1.67 2.33
C GLY A 135 0.89 -0.19 2.70
N CYS A 136 0.36 0.16 3.88
CA CYS A 136 0.16 1.56 4.26
C CYS A 136 1.45 2.35 4.53
N GLY A 137 2.60 1.67 4.60
CA GLY A 137 3.90 2.26 4.86
C GLY A 137 3.86 3.20 6.06
N MET A 138 4.10 4.48 5.79
CA MET A 138 4.19 5.56 6.79
C MET A 138 2.85 6.24 7.10
N GLY A 139 1.73 5.65 6.68
CA GLY A 139 0.38 6.08 7.04
C GLY A 139 -0.10 7.37 6.37
N ALA A 140 0.47 7.74 5.22
CA ALA A 140 0.10 8.97 4.51
C ALA A 140 -1.34 8.95 4.00
N PHE A 141 -1.77 7.83 3.41
CA PHE A 141 -3.16 7.67 2.97
C PHE A 141 -4.10 7.51 4.17
N LEU A 142 -3.71 6.73 5.19
CA LEU A 142 -4.47 6.65 6.45
C LEU A 142 -4.78 8.04 7.03
N ALA A 143 -3.78 8.93 7.04
CA ALA A 143 -3.95 10.30 7.51
C ALA A 143 -4.98 11.10 6.70
N ALA A 144 -5.03 10.89 5.38
CA ALA A 144 -6.04 11.49 4.52
C ALA A 144 -7.42 10.82 4.67
N ALA A 145 -7.46 9.49 4.85
CA ALA A 145 -8.68 8.69 4.93
C ALA A 145 -9.42 8.79 6.27
N ALA A 146 -8.73 9.13 7.36
CA ALA A 146 -9.27 9.10 8.71
C ALA A 146 -10.61 9.85 8.90
N ASN A 147 -10.84 10.92 8.13
CA ASN A 147 -12.08 11.72 8.22
C ASN A 147 -13.16 11.33 7.19
N HIS A 148 -12.87 10.37 6.29
CA HIS A 148 -13.79 9.91 5.25
C HIS A 148 -14.52 8.61 5.61
N PHE A 149 -14.06 7.93 6.66
CA PHE A 149 -14.51 6.60 7.07
C PHE A 149 -14.71 6.58 8.58
N ASP A 150 -15.69 5.82 9.06
CA ASP A 150 -15.93 5.60 10.49
C ASP A 150 -14.76 4.83 11.13
N PHE A 151 -14.09 4.02 10.32
CA PHE A 151 -12.97 3.21 10.75
C PHE A 151 -12.01 2.90 9.59
N VAL A 152 -10.72 2.99 9.89
CA VAL A 152 -9.62 2.70 8.95
C VAL A 152 -8.61 1.76 9.61
N ILE A 153 -8.26 0.67 8.92
CA ILE A 153 -7.10 -0.18 9.26
C ILE A 153 -6.01 0.01 8.20
N GLY A 154 -4.79 0.28 8.62
CA GLY A 154 -3.59 0.15 7.79
C GLY A 154 -2.85 -1.14 8.11
N LEU A 155 -2.43 -1.86 7.07
CA LEU A 155 -1.54 -3.02 7.20
C LEU A 155 -0.26 -2.77 6.43
N ASP A 156 0.87 -3.20 7.00
CA ASP A 156 2.15 -3.26 6.31
C ASP A 156 2.94 -4.48 6.79
N ILE A 157 3.82 -5.00 5.93
CA ILE A 157 4.71 -6.11 6.28
C ILE A 157 5.92 -5.65 7.11
N SER A 158 6.26 -4.37 7.05
CA SER A 158 7.33 -3.76 7.83
C SER A 158 6.76 -3.12 9.08
N LEU A 159 7.13 -3.69 10.24
CA LEU A 159 6.74 -3.15 11.53
C LEU A 159 7.44 -1.82 11.80
N SER A 160 8.68 -1.65 11.33
CA SER A 160 9.43 -0.40 11.45
C SER A 160 8.76 0.77 10.71
N TRP A 161 8.21 0.55 9.49
CA TRP A 161 7.38 1.55 8.82
C TRP A 161 6.10 1.88 9.59
N LEU A 162 5.49 0.90 10.25
CA LEU A 162 4.30 1.11 11.06
C LEU A 162 4.56 1.93 12.34
N ILE A 163 5.76 1.89 12.91
CA ILE A 163 6.16 2.82 13.99
C ILE A 163 6.14 4.27 13.48
N ALA A 164 6.69 4.52 12.30
CA ALA A 164 6.62 5.85 11.68
C ALA A 164 5.17 6.26 11.34
N ALA A 165 4.35 5.33 10.83
CA ALA A 165 2.92 5.58 10.58
C ALA A 165 2.18 5.99 11.87
N LYS A 166 2.45 5.28 12.97
CA LYS A 166 1.90 5.61 14.29
C LYS A 166 2.28 7.04 14.70
N LYS A 167 3.55 7.44 14.52
CA LYS A 167 4.03 8.82 14.80
C LYS A 167 3.28 9.87 14.02
N ARG A 168 3.06 9.66 12.72
CA ARG A 168 2.27 10.56 11.88
C ARG A 168 0.83 10.67 12.38
N LEU A 169 0.17 9.54 12.61
CA LEU A 169 -1.23 9.51 13.01
C LEU A 169 -1.44 10.16 14.39
N GLU A 170 -0.60 9.85 15.37
CA GLU A 170 -0.67 10.46 16.70
C GLU A 170 -0.36 11.96 16.67
N GLY A 171 0.63 12.38 15.88
CA GLY A 171 0.94 13.81 15.69
C GLY A 171 -0.20 14.61 15.06
N LEU A 172 -1.08 13.96 14.31
CA LEU A 172 -2.29 14.56 13.72
C LEU A 172 -3.55 14.33 14.57
N GLY A 173 -3.46 13.65 15.71
CA GLY A 173 -4.62 13.30 16.55
C GLY A 173 -5.59 12.30 15.88
N LEU A 174 -5.13 11.54 14.89
CA LEU A 174 -5.95 10.63 14.10
C LEU A 174 -5.94 9.22 14.68
N ASN A 175 -7.12 8.59 14.70
CA ASN A 175 -7.32 7.30 15.35
C ASN A 175 -7.54 6.17 14.32
N CYS A 176 -6.51 5.86 13.53
CA CYS A 176 -6.50 4.70 12.63
C CYS A 176 -5.85 3.49 13.31
N SER A 177 -6.31 2.26 13.03
CA SER A 177 -5.67 1.05 13.55
C SER A 177 -4.56 0.56 12.64
N LEU A 178 -3.47 0.04 13.22
CA LEU A 178 -2.32 -0.48 12.48
C LEU A 178 -2.13 -1.94 12.84
N VAL A 179 -1.85 -2.78 11.84
CA VAL A 179 -1.58 -4.22 12.02
C VAL A 179 -0.40 -4.58 11.14
N CYS A 180 0.62 -5.22 11.71
CA CYS A 180 1.72 -5.74 10.92
C CYS A 180 1.36 -7.12 10.36
N ALA A 181 1.31 -7.27 9.04
CA ALA A 181 0.86 -8.48 8.39
C ALA A 181 1.31 -8.59 6.92
N CYS A 182 1.28 -9.82 6.40
CA CYS A 182 1.47 -10.09 4.98
C CYS A 182 0.14 -9.95 4.22
N VAL A 183 0.14 -9.19 3.12
CA VAL A 183 -1.07 -8.95 2.30
C VAL A 183 -1.55 -10.19 1.54
N GLU A 184 -0.70 -11.20 1.40
CA GLU A 184 -1.02 -12.50 0.79
C GLU A 184 -1.74 -13.42 1.78
N ARG A 185 -1.80 -13.05 3.06
CA ARG A 185 -2.59 -13.76 4.09
C ARG A 185 -3.08 -12.76 5.13
N LEU A 186 -4.18 -12.07 4.80
CA LEU A 186 -4.72 -10.99 5.62
C LEU A 186 -5.33 -11.55 6.92
N PRO A 187 -4.89 -11.09 8.10
CA PRO A 187 -5.46 -11.47 9.38
C PRO A 187 -6.74 -10.66 9.65
N LEU A 188 -7.64 -10.59 8.67
CA LEU A 188 -8.84 -9.78 8.68
C LEU A 188 -10.06 -10.66 8.43
N GLN A 189 -11.21 -10.29 9.00
CA GLN A 189 -12.47 -10.95 8.75
C GLN A 189 -12.95 -10.71 7.31
N SER A 190 -13.61 -11.72 6.73
CA SER A 190 -14.22 -11.62 5.40
C SER A 190 -15.36 -10.60 5.37
N ASP A 191 -15.59 -10.00 4.20
CA ASP A 191 -16.69 -9.09 3.90
C ASP A 191 -16.86 -7.91 4.87
N LYS A 192 -15.76 -7.31 5.32
CA LYS A 192 -15.80 -6.21 6.28
C LYS A 192 -15.60 -4.84 5.70
N PHE A 193 -14.91 -4.70 4.57
CA PHE A 193 -14.48 -3.38 4.11
C PHE A 193 -15.30 -2.88 2.92
N ASP A 194 -15.77 -1.63 3.03
CA ASP A 194 -16.40 -0.88 1.95
C ASP A 194 -15.39 -0.51 0.87
N LEU A 195 -14.18 -0.14 1.30
CA LEU A 195 -13.06 0.19 0.44
C LEU A 195 -11.81 -0.60 0.86
N THR A 196 -11.20 -1.30 -0.08
CA THR A 196 -9.87 -1.89 0.06
C THR A 196 -8.89 -1.17 -0.85
N VAL A 197 -7.80 -0.66 -0.29
CA VAL A 197 -6.80 0.16 -0.99
C VAL A 197 -5.46 -0.56 -0.98
N ALA A 198 -4.74 -0.55 -2.11
CA ALA A 198 -3.36 -1.04 -2.19
C ALA A 198 -2.56 -0.18 -3.17
N LEU A 199 -1.79 0.78 -2.67
CA LEU A 199 -1.09 1.77 -3.48
C LEU A 199 0.38 1.39 -3.59
N ASP A 200 0.83 0.99 -4.79
CA ASP A 200 2.21 0.62 -5.09
C ASP A 200 2.69 -0.60 -4.26
N VAL A 201 1.85 -1.65 -4.22
CA VAL A 201 2.08 -2.89 -3.44
C VAL A 201 2.21 -4.13 -4.31
N ILE A 202 1.48 -4.20 -5.43
CA ILE A 202 1.33 -5.40 -6.27
C ILE A 202 2.68 -5.85 -6.87
N GLU A 203 3.61 -4.92 -7.04
CA GLU A 203 4.97 -5.13 -7.51
C GLU A 203 5.87 -5.78 -6.46
N HIS A 204 5.53 -5.73 -5.18
CA HIS A 204 6.36 -6.21 -4.07
C HIS A 204 5.92 -7.58 -3.52
N VAL A 205 4.73 -8.04 -3.86
CA VAL A 205 4.21 -9.35 -3.41
C VAL A 205 4.78 -10.50 -4.22
N THR A 206 4.90 -11.67 -3.58
CA THR A 206 5.40 -12.87 -4.24
C THR A 206 4.34 -13.53 -5.11
N ASP A 207 3.11 -13.65 -4.61
CA ASP A 207 1.93 -14.13 -5.31
C ASP A 207 0.80 -13.07 -5.31
N ALA A 208 0.82 -12.24 -6.36
CA ALA A 208 -0.25 -11.28 -6.61
C ALA A 208 -1.64 -11.92 -6.76
N ARG A 209 -1.74 -13.19 -7.19
CA ARG A 209 -3.04 -13.88 -7.25
C ARG A 209 -3.56 -14.12 -5.85
N GLN A 210 -2.70 -14.60 -4.95
CA GLN A 210 -3.06 -14.83 -3.55
C GLN A 210 -3.43 -13.51 -2.84
N MET A 211 -2.70 -12.42 -3.10
CA MET A 211 -3.10 -11.08 -2.63
C MET A 211 -4.52 -10.72 -3.07
N PHE A 212 -4.87 -10.89 -4.36
CA PHE A 212 -6.21 -10.54 -4.83
C PHE A 212 -7.32 -11.48 -4.35
N GLU A 213 -7.01 -12.75 -4.07
CA GLU A 213 -7.95 -13.66 -3.38
C GLU A 213 -8.28 -13.13 -1.98
N GLU A 214 -7.27 -12.66 -1.23
CA GLU A 214 -7.47 -12.07 0.10
C GLU A 214 -8.18 -10.71 0.05
N VAL A 215 -7.84 -9.86 -0.94
CA VAL A 215 -8.57 -8.61 -1.21
C VAL A 215 -10.05 -8.93 -1.46
N GLY A 216 -10.35 -9.87 -2.35
CA GLY A 216 -11.72 -10.32 -2.63
C GLY A 216 -12.43 -10.84 -1.39
N ARG A 217 -11.72 -11.57 -0.53
CA ARG A 217 -12.26 -12.10 0.72
C ARG A 217 -12.64 -11.00 1.72
N VAL A 218 -11.80 -9.98 1.92
CA VAL A 218 -12.01 -8.96 2.96
C VAL A 218 -12.93 -7.82 2.50
N THR A 219 -12.97 -7.52 1.20
CA THR A 219 -13.92 -6.54 0.64
C THR A 219 -15.34 -7.11 0.70
N ARG A 220 -16.30 -6.33 1.20
CA ARG A 220 -17.72 -6.74 1.24
C ARG A 220 -18.32 -6.89 -0.16
N PRO A 221 -19.39 -7.68 -0.35
CA PRO A 221 -20.13 -7.70 -1.61
C PRO A 221 -20.61 -6.29 -1.97
N GLY A 222 -20.36 -5.86 -3.21
CA GLY A 222 -20.62 -4.49 -3.65
C GLY A 222 -19.56 -3.46 -3.23
N GLY A 223 -18.58 -3.83 -2.40
CA GLY A 223 -17.46 -2.98 -2.00
C GLY A 223 -16.51 -2.66 -3.15
N ARG A 224 -15.64 -1.66 -2.93
CA ARG A 224 -14.72 -1.11 -3.94
C ARG A 224 -13.28 -1.48 -3.60
N VAL A 225 -12.47 -1.60 -4.65
CA VAL A 225 -11.03 -1.78 -4.57
C VAL A 225 -10.34 -0.70 -5.39
N ALA A 226 -9.33 -0.07 -4.81
CA ALA A 226 -8.50 0.94 -5.46
C ALA A 226 -7.02 0.54 -5.35
N CYS A 227 -6.35 0.32 -6.47
CA CYS A 227 -4.92 0.01 -6.46
C CYS A 227 -4.13 0.86 -7.44
N THR A 228 -2.86 1.09 -7.09
CA THR A 228 -1.83 1.58 -8.02
C THR A 228 -0.69 0.59 -8.11
N THR A 229 -0.02 0.59 -9.25
CA THR A 229 1.24 -0.13 -9.45
C THR A 229 1.97 0.50 -10.65
N PRO A 230 3.31 0.60 -10.62
CA PRO A 230 4.10 1.05 -11.74
C PRO A 230 3.89 0.14 -12.95
N ASN A 231 3.83 0.76 -14.12
CA ASN A 231 3.74 0.02 -15.34
C ASN A 231 5.12 -0.48 -15.76
N ARG A 232 5.22 -1.80 -15.99
CA ARG A 232 6.44 -2.40 -16.54
C ARG A 232 6.92 -1.67 -17.79
N PHE A 233 6.05 -1.25 -18.71
CA PHE A 233 6.48 -0.59 -19.94
C PHE A 233 6.27 0.94 -19.91
N SER A 234 6.39 1.52 -18.73
CA SER A 234 6.38 2.98 -18.55
C SER A 234 7.49 3.65 -19.39
N LEU A 235 7.17 4.79 -19.99
CA LEU A 235 8.16 5.68 -20.62
C LEU A 235 8.89 6.57 -19.61
N SER A 236 8.46 6.60 -18.34
CA SER A 236 9.16 7.28 -17.26
C SER A 236 10.27 6.40 -16.67
N ALA A 237 11.12 7.00 -15.84
CA ALA A 237 12.01 6.23 -14.98
C ALA A 237 11.20 5.32 -14.05
N GLU A 238 11.74 4.13 -13.76
CA GLU A 238 11.21 3.21 -12.75
C GLU A 238 11.24 3.94 -11.39
N PRO A 239 10.09 4.07 -10.68
CA PRO A 239 9.96 4.98 -9.54
C PRO A 239 10.80 4.60 -8.30
N HIS A 240 11.09 3.32 -8.09
CA HIS A 240 11.85 2.82 -6.95
C HIS A 240 13.34 3.15 -7.12
N VAL A 241 13.85 3.03 -8.34
CA VAL A 241 15.29 3.18 -8.61
C VAL A 241 15.67 4.39 -9.46
N GLY A 242 14.71 5.14 -9.98
CA GLY A 242 14.96 6.32 -10.81
C GLY A 242 15.68 6.01 -12.13
N VAL A 243 15.70 4.75 -12.58
CA VAL A 243 16.38 4.32 -13.81
C VAL A 243 15.36 4.21 -14.94
N TRP A 244 15.59 4.91 -16.04
CA TRP A 244 14.81 4.75 -17.27
C TRP A 244 15.15 3.42 -17.96
N GLY A 245 14.16 2.79 -18.61
CA GLY A 245 14.40 1.63 -19.47
C GLY A 245 14.34 0.27 -18.76
N VAL A 246 14.32 0.21 -17.42
CA VAL A 246 14.34 -1.04 -16.63
C VAL A 246 13.29 -2.03 -17.11
N GLY A 247 12.09 -1.53 -17.34
CA GLY A 247 10.93 -2.27 -17.81
C GLY A 247 11.06 -3.05 -19.12
N PHE A 248 11.86 -2.52 -20.04
CA PHE A 248 12.08 -3.03 -21.39
C PHE A 248 13.18 -4.09 -21.44
N VAL A 249 13.98 -4.19 -20.39
CA VAL A 249 14.99 -5.24 -20.21
C VAL A 249 14.29 -6.55 -19.82
N PRO A 250 14.75 -7.74 -20.30
CA PRO A 250 14.18 -9.00 -19.85
C PRO A 250 14.37 -9.19 -18.33
N ARG A 251 13.37 -9.74 -17.63
CA ARG A 251 13.29 -9.75 -16.14
C ARG A 251 14.59 -10.20 -15.45
N LYS A 252 15.22 -11.26 -15.94
CA LYS A 252 16.46 -11.82 -15.38
C LYS A 252 17.65 -10.86 -15.40
N TRP A 253 17.63 -9.84 -16.28
CA TRP A 253 18.71 -8.85 -16.42
C TRP A 253 18.38 -7.50 -15.78
N MET A 254 17.14 -7.27 -15.33
CA MET A 254 16.75 -6.00 -14.70
C MET A 254 17.66 -5.63 -13.51
N PRO A 255 18.00 -6.56 -12.59
CA PRO A 255 18.88 -6.22 -11.47
C PRO A 255 20.29 -5.80 -11.90
N ALA A 256 20.87 -6.52 -12.86
CA ALA A 256 22.18 -6.19 -13.41
C ALA A 256 22.16 -4.84 -14.14
N TYR A 257 21.09 -4.55 -14.90
CA TYR A 257 20.91 -3.28 -15.59
C TYR A 257 20.82 -2.10 -14.63
N VAL A 258 20.01 -2.20 -13.57
CA VAL A 258 19.90 -1.14 -12.56
C VAL A 258 21.25 -0.92 -11.87
N ARG A 259 21.89 -2.00 -11.42
CA ARG A 259 23.21 -1.93 -10.77
C ARG A 259 24.25 -1.28 -11.68
N TRP A 260 24.26 -1.59 -12.97
CA TRP A 260 25.15 -0.97 -13.94
C TRP A 260 24.84 0.53 -14.16
N ARG A 261 23.56 0.92 -14.17
CA ARG A 261 23.15 2.30 -14.46
C ARG A 261 23.40 3.27 -13.31
N ASN A 262 23.18 2.86 -12.06
CA ASN A 262 23.30 3.76 -10.92
C ASN A 262 23.75 3.10 -9.60
N GLY A 263 24.24 1.85 -9.64
CA GLY A 263 24.75 1.15 -8.46
C GLY A 263 23.70 0.62 -7.50
N MET A 264 22.41 0.94 -7.68
CA MET A 264 21.36 0.52 -6.75
C MET A 264 20.98 -0.96 -6.93
N LEU A 265 20.49 -1.56 -5.84
CA LEU A 265 19.90 -2.89 -5.87
C LEU A 265 18.47 -2.82 -6.42
N TYR A 266 18.08 -3.85 -7.17
CA TYR A 266 16.72 -4.00 -7.68
C TYR A 266 16.27 -5.44 -7.46
N ARG A 267 15.68 -5.68 -6.29
CA ARG A 267 15.20 -6.98 -5.81
C ARG A 267 13.77 -6.82 -5.33
N TYR A 268 12.98 -7.90 -5.38
CA TYR A 268 11.60 -7.92 -4.86
C TYR A 268 10.68 -6.82 -5.44
N THR A 269 10.96 -6.38 -6.67
CA THR A 269 10.15 -5.40 -7.41
C THR A 269 9.86 -5.96 -8.79
N TYR A 270 8.60 -6.31 -9.02
CA TYR A 270 8.13 -7.03 -10.20
C TYR A 270 6.96 -6.29 -10.86
N PRO A 271 7.20 -5.12 -11.47
CA PRO A 271 6.16 -4.36 -12.14
C PRO A 271 5.48 -5.23 -13.20
N LYS A 272 4.16 -5.09 -13.30
CA LYS A 272 3.34 -5.82 -14.26
C LYS A 272 3.05 -4.92 -15.46
N SER A 273 2.99 -5.53 -16.65
CA SER A 273 2.48 -4.84 -17.83
C SER A 273 0.96 -4.83 -17.81
N LEU A 274 0.33 -3.98 -18.64
CA LEU A 274 -1.12 -3.99 -18.84
C LEU A 274 -1.65 -5.40 -19.18
N PHE A 275 -0.93 -6.15 -20.03
CA PHE A 275 -1.28 -7.53 -20.35
C PHE A 275 -1.16 -8.45 -19.14
N GLY A 276 -0.08 -8.34 -18.36
CA GLY A 276 0.11 -9.12 -17.14
C GLY A 276 -0.98 -8.88 -16.11
N LEU A 277 -1.40 -7.62 -15.93
CA LEU A 277 -2.53 -7.26 -15.07
C LEU A 277 -3.84 -7.85 -15.59
N ARG A 278 -4.14 -7.73 -16.89
CA ARG A 278 -5.34 -8.34 -17.50
C ARG A 278 -5.37 -9.85 -17.30
N GLN A 279 -4.24 -10.54 -17.40
CA GLN A 279 -4.15 -11.99 -17.16
C GLN A 279 -4.36 -12.34 -15.68
N LEU A 280 -3.81 -11.54 -14.77
CA LEU A 280 -4.04 -11.69 -13.33
C LEU A 280 -5.53 -11.58 -13.01
N PHE A 281 -6.20 -10.55 -13.53
CA PHE A 281 -7.61 -10.29 -13.23
C PHE A 281 -8.60 -11.20 -13.95
N LYS A 282 -8.21 -11.81 -15.08
CA LYS A 282 -9.00 -12.91 -15.68
C LYS A 282 -9.18 -14.09 -14.72
N ARG A 283 -8.27 -14.26 -13.75
CA ARG A 283 -8.34 -15.29 -12.71
C ARG A 283 -9.09 -14.84 -11.45
N GLN A 284 -9.68 -13.65 -11.47
CA GLN A 284 -10.41 -13.05 -10.35
C GLN A 284 -11.84 -12.66 -10.82
N PRO A 285 -12.69 -13.64 -11.17
CA PRO A 285 -14.01 -13.39 -11.75
C PRO A 285 -15.00 -12.66 -10.82
N GLU A 286 -14.72 -12.61 -9.51
CA GLU A 286 -15.51 -11.92 -8.50
C GLU A 286 -15.49 -10.39 -8.63
N PHE A 287 -14.57 -9.83 -9.42
CA PHE A 287 -14.45 -8.38 -9.61
C PHE A 287 -15.00 -7.92 -10.97
N ASP A 288 -15.73 -6.80 -10.98
CA ASP A 288 -15.83 -5.93 -12.16
C ASP A 288 -14.67 -4.94 -12.14
N LEU A 289 -13.72 -5.07 -13.06
CA LEU A 289 -12.43 -4.39 -13.00
C LEU A 289 -12.15 -3.48 -14.19
N LYS A 290 -11.62 -2.30 -13.89
CA LYS A 290 -11.25 -1.26 -14.85
C LYS A 290 -9.83 -0.80 -14.56
N ILE A 291 -8.95 -0.96 -15.55
CA ILE A 291 -7.60 -0.37 -15.54
C ILE A 291 -7.65 0.94 -16.33
N LYS A 292 -7.32 2.06 -15.68
CA LYS A 292 -7.36 3.40 -16.26
C LYS A 292 -5.96 4.01 -16.34
N THR A 293 -5.82 4.88 -17.34
CA THR A 293 -4.65 5.74 -17.50
C THR A 293 -4.69 6.81 -16.41
N PRO A 294 -3.64 6.94 -15.59
CA PRO A 294 -3.65 7.88 -14.49
C PRO A 294 -3.35 9.31 -14.95
N THR A 295 -3.73 10.27 -14.11
CA THR A 295 -3.30 11.66 -14.23
C THR A 295 -2.08 11.87 -13.34
N LEU A 296 -1.08 12.59 -13.82
CA LEU A 296 0.05 13.00 -12.99
C LEU A 296 -0.39 14.12 -12.05
N TRP A 297 -0.16 13.95 -10.75
CA TRP A 297 -0.56 14.92 -9.74
C TRP A 297 0.18 16.25 -9.90
N GLU A 298 -0.53 17.37 -9.78
CA GLU A 298 0.05 18.69 -10.08
C GLU A 298 1.20 19.07 -9.15
N GLY A 299 1.15 18.67 -7.88
CA GLY A 299 2.25 18.87 -6.94
C GLY A 299 3.54 18.19 -7.41
N GLU A 300 3.43 16.94 -7.87
CA GLU A 300 4.57 16.19 -8.42
C GLU A 300 5.12 16.85 -9.69
N VAL A 301 4.23 17.31 -10.58
CA VAL A 301 4.62 17.97 -11.83
C VAL A 301 5.35 19.30 -11.58
N LYS A 302 4.98 20.03 -10.53
CA LYS A 302 5.69 21.26 -10.12
C LYS A 302 7.12 20.96 -9.67
N ALA A 303 7.36 19.82 -9.02
CA ALA A 303 8.69 19.40 -8.58
C ALA A 303 9.61 18.89 -9.73
N PHE A 304 9.09 18.72 -10.94
CA PHE A 304 9.89 18.27 -12.09
C PHE A 304 10.79 19.37 -12.67
N SER A 305 11.89 18.95 -13.30
CA SER A 305 12.73 19.82 -14.13
C SER A 305 11.90 20.45 -15.27
N PRO A 306 12.30 21.62 -15.82
CA PRO A 306 11.51 22.34 -16.81
C PRO A 306 11.08 21.48 -18.01
N THR A 307 11.99 20.67 -18.55
CA THR A 307 11.71 19.77 -19.66
C THR A 307 10.71 18.68 -19.27
N LYS A 308 10.93 18.01 -18.14
CA LYS A 308 10.05 16.95 -17.64
C LYS A 308 8.65 17.48 -17.29
N ARG A 309 8.56 18.72 -16.79
CA ARG A 309 7.29 19.40 -16.51
C ARG A 309 6.46 19.60 -17.77
N ILE A 310 7.08 20.05 -18.87
CA ILE A 310 6.39 20.23 -20.16
C ILE A 310 5.82 18.89 -20.65
N PHE A 311 6.63 17.82 -20.64
CA PHE A 311 6.15 16.49 -21.04
C PHE A 311 5.02 15.97 -20.15
N ALA A 312 5.10 16.18 -18.84
CA ALA A 312 4.05 15.77 -17.91
C ALA A 312 2.73 16.55 -18.13
N GLN A 313 2.80 17.85 -18.42
CA GLN A 313 1.63 18.66 -18.75
C GLN A 313 1.00 18.23 -20.08
N LEU A 314 1.82 17.98 -21.11
CA LEU A 314 1.34 17.46 -22.40
C LEU A 314 0.70 16.09 -22.25
N TYR A 315 1.28 15.21 -21.43
CA TYR A 315 0.69 13.92 -21.08
C TYR A 315 -0.69 14.10 -20.44
N ASN A 316 -0.81 14.94 -19.40
CA ASN A 316 -2.07 15.22 -18.72
C ASN A 316 -3.14 15.82 -19.66
N GLN A 317 -2.74 16.65 -20.63
CA GLN A 317 -3.65 17.16 -21.66
C GLN A 317 -4.07 16.05 -22.64
N ALA A 318 -3.12 15.23 -23.10
CA ALA A 318 -3.37 14.15 -24.06
C ALA A 318 -4.36 13.12 -23.51
N ILE A 319 -4.23 12.70 -22.25
CA ILE A 319 -5.14 11.70 -21.64
C ILE A 319 -6.57 12.21 -21.43
N ARG A 320 -6.85 13.52 -21.62
CA ARG A 320 -8.23 14.04 -21.65
C ARG A 320 -8.98 13.56 -22.90
N LEU A 321 -8.27 13.33 -24.01
CA LEU A 321 -8.84 12.80 -25.25
C LEU A 321 -8.98 11.28 -25.18
N ARG A 322 -10.20 10.75 -25.42
CA ARG A 322 -10.54 9.33 -25.29
C ARG A 322 -9.62 8.39 -26.10
N ILE A 323 -9.29 8.80 -27.33
CA ILE A 323 -8.44 8.02 -28.24
C ILE A 323 -7.01 7.93 -27.69
N LEU A 324 -6.41 9.08 -27.37
CA LEU A 324 -5.05 9.13 -26.82
C LEU A 324 -4.95 8.42 -25.47
N ARG A 325 -5.96 8.52 -24.61
CA ARG A 325 -6.02 7.79 -23.34
C ARG A 325 -5.84 6.28 -23.54
N SER A 326 -6.50 5.71 -24.55
CA SER A 326 -6.43 4.27 -24.86
C SER A 326 -5.07 3.88 -25.44
N ILE A 327 -4.50 4.73 -26.29
CA ILE A 327 -3.19 4.52 -26.91
C ILE A 327 -2.06 4.62 -25.88
N LEU A 328 -2.17 5.55 -24.92
CA LEU A 328 -1.15 5.78 -23.91
C LEU A 328 -1.22 4.79 -22.74
N LEU A 329 -2.37 4.14 -22.51
CA LEU A 329 -2.53 3.21 -21.38
C LEU A 329 -1.42 2.14 -21.28
N PRO A 330 -1.03 1.42 -22.35
CA PRO A 330 0.00 0.37 -22.27
C PRO A 330 1.39 0.88 -21.84
N VAL A 331 1.64 2.19 -21.98
CA VAL A 331 2.94 2.84 -21.71
C VAL A 331 2.84 3.97 -20.68
N ALA A 332 1.70 4.07 -20.00
CA ALA A 332 1.45 5.02 -18.91
C ALA A 332 2.45 4.80 -17.76
N PRO A 333 2.73 5.80 -16.92
CA PRO A 333 3.74 5.68 -15.87
C PRO A 333 3.38 4.64 -14.80
N PHE A 334 2.10 4.58 -14.44
CA PHE A 334 1.51 3.63 -13.53
C PHE A 334 0.07 3.34 -13.99
N PHE A 335 -0.64 2.49 -13.26
CA PHE A 335 -2.04 2.17 -13.52
C PHE A 335 -2.92 2.58 -12.35
N TYR A 336 -4.10 3.14 -12.63
CA TYR A 336 -5.22 3.10 -11.70
C TYR A 336 -6.00 1.82 -11.94
N ILE A 337 -6.08 0.97 -10.92
CA ILE A 337 -6.85 -0.27 -10.95
C ILE A 337 -8.04 -0.06 -10.04
N ILE A 338 -9.23 -0.06 -10.63
CA ILE A 338 -10.49 0.12 -9.92
C ILE A 338 -11.26 -1.18 -10.07
N ALA A 339 -11.71 -1.75 -8.96
CA ALA A 339 -12.56 -2.93 -8.97
C ALA A 339 -13.79 -2.76 -8.07
N GLN A 340 -14.87 -3.43 -8.42
CA GLN A 340 -16.02 -3.63 -7.55
C GLN A 340 -16.22 -5.13 -7.34
N LYS A 341 -16.29 -5.59 -6.09
CA LYS A 341 -16.69 -6.97 -5.79
C LYS A 341 -18.14 -7.14 -6.18
N ARG A 342 -18.45 -8.13 -7.01
CA ARG A 342 -19.83 -8.38 -7.46
C ARG A 342 -20.71 -8.73 -6.25
N PRO A 343 -21.95 -8.22 -6.16
CA PRO A 343 -22.84 -8.50 -5.03
C PRO A 343 -23.17 -10.00 -4.87
N ASP A 344 -23.17 -10.74 -5.97
CA ASP A 344 -23.47 -12.17 -6.08
C ASP A 344 -22.21 -13.06 -6.11
N ALA A 345 -21.02 -12.47 -5.96
CA ALA A 345 -19.78 -13.24 -5.98
C ALA A 345 -19.80 -14.31 -4.87
N PRO A 346 -19.57 -15.60 -5.20
CA PRO A 346 -19.44 -16.62 -4.17
C PRO A 346 -18.26 -16.28 -3.28
N ASN A 347 -18.44 -16.39 -1.96
CA ASN A 347 -17.37 -16.15 -1.02
C ASN A 347 -16.31 -17.24 -1.19
N SER A 348 -15.19 -16.89 -1.85
CA SER A 348 -14.17 -17.85 -2.28
C SER A 348 -13.55 -18.61 -1.10
N ARG A 349 -13.62 -18.08 0.13
CA ARG A 349 -13.31 -18.76 1.40
C ARG A 349 -14.15 -18.17 2.54
N ARG A 350 -15.25 -18.84 2.94
CA ARG A 350 -15.78 -18.66 4.31
C ARG A 350 -14.85 -19.46 5.22
N ASN A 351 -14.11 -18.77 6.07
CA ASN A 351 -13.41 -19.41 7.17
C ASN A 351 -14.41 -19.93 8.20
#